data_AF-F7XUH6-F1
#
_entry.id   AF-F7XUH6-F1
#
_cell.length_a   1.000
_cell.length_b   1.000
_cell.length_c   1.000
_cell.angle_alpha   90.00
_cell.angle_beta   90.00
_cell.angle_gamma   90.00
#
_symmetry.space_group_name_H-M   'P 1'
#
loop_
_entity.id
_entity.type
_entity.pdbx_description
1 polymer ?
#
loop_
_entity_poly.entity_id
_entity_poly.type
_entity_poly.pdbx_seq_one_letter_code
_entity_poly.pdbx_strand_id
1 'polypeptide(L)'
;MFNIFKNHPSKDCKESKNINANFGNNSYFYSIGSPVWSERNYNQFAGHAYTKNVIAYRAINLVSQDAASVPLKLYEFDKRVKQEKNDHAVLSLLKSPNPLKSGVELLSEVYIYRQIHGNAYLLAVSDSNSKLVCTTWHSYS
;
A
#
# COMPACT_ATOMS: atom_id res chain seq x y z
N MET A 1 2.29 -0.93 -46.98
CA MET A 1 3.71 -1.27 -46.71
C MET A 1 4.24 -0.21 -45.76
N PHE A 2 4.46 -0.58 -44.49
CA PHE A 2 4.60 0.31 -43.34
C PHE A 2 6.07 0.72 -43.10
N ASN A 3 6.35 2.03 -43.05
CA ASN A 3 7.63 2.58 -42.59
C ASN A 3 7.52 2.95 -41.10
N ILE A 4 7.95 2.05 -40.21
CA ILE A 4 7.74 2.12 -38.74
C ILE A 4 8.97 2.62 -37.96
N PHE A 5 10.12 2.85 -38.59
CA PHE A 5 11.33 3.29 -37.88
C PHE A 5 11.84 4.64 -38.39
N LYS A 6 11.23 5.73 -37.90
CA LYS A 6 11.94 7.01 -37.79
C LYS A 6 12.41 7.15 -36.34
N ASN A 7 13.73 7.14 -36.15
CA ASN A 7 14.36 7.46 -34.88
C ASN A 7 13.97 8.88 -34.48
N HIS A 8 13.15 9.01 -33.44
CA HIS A 8 13.06 10.25 -32.68
C HIS A 8 14.23 10.26 -31.70
N PRO A 9 15.12 11.27 -31.71
CA PRO A 9 16.08 11.42 -30.63
C PRO A 9 15.29 11.80 -29.37
N SER A 10 15.05 10.82 -28.48
CA SER A 10 14.50 11.10 -27.15
C SER A 10 15.54 11.89 -26.37
N LYS A 11 15.37 13.21 -26.34
CA LYS A 11 16.06 14.09 -25.41
C LYS A 11 15.66 13.67 -23.98
N ASP A 12 16.63 13.77 -23.08
CA ASP A 12 16.51 13.71 -21.61
C ASP A 12 16.54 12.33 -20.93
N CYS A 13 17.52 11.48 -21.27
CA CYS A 13 18.07 10.57 -20.26
C CYS A 13 19.26 11.29 -19.59
N LYS A 14 18.99 11.96 -18.46
CA LYS A 14 20.07 12.47 -17.60
C LYS A 14 20.91 11.28 -17.16
N GLU A 15 22.16 11.33 -17.59
CA GLU A 15 23.34 10.58 -17.15
C GLU A 15 23.14 9.86 -15.82
N SER A 16 22.94 8.53 -15.89
CA SER A 16 22.94 7.68 -14.70
C SER A 16 24.37 7.63 -14.18
N LYS A 17 24.68 8.50 -13.21
CA LYS A 17 25.95 8.46 -12.48
C LYS A 17 26.14 7.03 -11.97
N ASN A 18 27.27 6.44 -12.37
CA ASN A 18 27.73 5.11 -12.02
C ASN A 18 27.43 4.77 -10.55
N ILE A 19 26.39 3.99 -10.33
CA ILE A 19 26.24 3.21 -9.10
C ILE A 19 27.12 1.99 -9.30
N ASN A 20 28.39 2.11 -8.86
CA ASN A 20 29.22 0.95 -8.56
C ASN A 20 28.49 0.15 -7.49
N ALA A 21 27.65 -0.79 -7.93
CA ALA A 21 26.95 -1.70 -7.06
C ALA A 21 27.94 -2.75 -6.59
N ASN A 22 28.74 -2.38 -5.58
CA ASN A 22 29.29 -3.35 -4.66
C ASN A 22 28.10 -3.99 -3.93
N PHE A 23 27.56 -5.07 -4.49
CA PHE A 23 26.67 -5.99 -3.79
C PHE A 23 27.47 -6.76 -2.74
N GLY A 24 27.99 -6.02 -1.76
CA GLY A 24 28.55 -6.56 -0.52
C GLY A 24 27.43 -6.74 0.49
N ASN A 25 27.54 -7.78 1.32
CA ASN A 25 26.65 -8.04 2.44
C ASN A 25 26.70 -6.87 3.43
N ASN A 26 25.82 -5.87 3.26
CA ASN A 26 25.73 -4.75 4.19
C ASN A 26 24.86 -5.15 5.39
N SER A 27 25.52 -5.48 6.50
CA SER A 27 24.90 -5.43 7.82
C SER A 27 24.91 -3.97 8.30
N TYR A 28 23.73 -3.40 8.52
CA TYR A 28 23.59 -2.04 9.03
C TYR A 28 23.38 -2.05 10.54
N PHE A 29 24.27 -1.38 11.28
CA PHE A 29 24.05 -1.03 12.69
C PHE A 29 23.33 0.32 12.75
N TYR A 30 22.15 0.36 13.34
CA TYR A 30 21.38 1.60 13.51
C TYR A 30 21.45 2.09 14.96
N SER A 31 21.69 3.39 15.13
CA SER A 31 21.54 4.05 16.44
C SER A 31 20.07 4.21 16.77
N ILE A 32 19.67 3.84 17.99
CA ILE A 32 18.29 3.92 18.46
C ILE A 32 17.80 5.38 18.40
N GLY A 33 16.63 5.60 17.79
CA GLY A 33 15.95 6.90 17.75
C GLY A 33 16.18 7.75 16.49
N SER A 34 17.00 7.31 15.54
CA SER A 34 17.13 7.99 14.24
C SER A 34 16.22 7.36 13.17
N PRO A 35 15.52 8.14 12.33
CA PRO A 35 14.73 7.60 11.23
C PRO A 35 15.66 6.94 10.20
N VAL A 36 15.28 5.74 9.75
CA VAL A 36 16.02 4.98 8.74
C VAL A 36 15.18 4.91 7.49
N TRP A 37 15.64 5.55 6.42
CA TRP A 37 15.06 5.44 5.09
C TRP A 37 15.88 4.45 4.26
N SER A 38 15.21 3.60 3.49
CA SER A 38 15.92 2.84 2.46
C SER A 38 16.38 3.79 1.35
N GLU A 39 17.57 3.59 0.81
CA GLU A 39 18.07 4.31 -0.38
C GLU A 39 17.19 4.05 -1.64
N ARG A 40 16.25 3.12 -1.55
CA ARG A 40 15.31 2.78 -2.62
C ARG A 40 14.24 3.86 -2.80
N ASN A 41 14.24 4.48 -3.98
CA ASN A 41 13.21 5.46 -4.39
C ASN A 41 11.88 4.77 -4.75
N TYR A 42 11.01 4.52 -3.77
CA TYR A 42 9.72 3.85 -3.97
C TYR A 42 8.78 4.59 -4.94
N ASN A 43 8.79 5.93 -4.95
CA ASN A 43 7.95 6.74 -5.84
C ASN A 43 8.27 6.47 -7.33
N GLN A 44 9.56 6.40 -7.68
CA GLN A 44 9.97 6.09 -9.05
C GLN A 44 9.64 4.64 -9.40
N PHE A 45 9.86 3.71 -8.47
CA PHE A 45 9.54 2.30 -8.67
C PHE A 45 8.04 2.10 -8.93
N ALA A 46 7.17 2.71 -8.13
CA ALA A 46 5.71 2.66 -8.34
C ALA A 46 5.32 3.25 -9.70
N GLY A 47 5.91 4.39 -10.10
CA GLY A 47 5.63 5.00 -11.40
C GLY A 47 5.97 4.08 -12.59
N HIS A 48 7.12 3.39 -12.54
CA HIS A 48 7.53 2.48 -13.61
C HIS A 48 6.86 1.10 -13.54
N ALA A 49 6.68 0.55 -12.35
CA ALA A 49 6.18 -0.80 -12.14
C ALA A 49 4.64 -0.89 -12.14
N TYR A 50 3.94 0.17 -11.72
CA TYR A 50 2.48 0.18 -11.61
C TYR A 50 1.84 1.17 -12.59
N THR A 51 2.20 2.46 -12.54
CA THR A 51 1.52 3.49 -13.36
C THR A 51 1.75 3.32 -14.86
N LYS A 52 2.99 3.00 -15.28
CA LYS A 52 3.34 2.83 -16.70
C LYS A 52 3.07 1.42 -17.24
N ASN A 53 2.73 0.46 -16.38
CA ASN A 53 2.53 -0.94 -16.77
C ASN A 53 1.05 -1.35 -16.59
N VAL A 54 0.35 -1.49 -17.71
CA VAL A 54 -1.08 -1.84 -17.73
C VAL A 54 -1.35 -3.23 -17.13
N ILE A 55 -0.45 -4.19 -17.35
CA ILE A 55 -0.61 -5.56 -16.84
C ILE A 55 -0.50 -5.56 -15.32
N ALA A 56 0.54 -4.92 -14.78
CA ALA A 56 0.74 -4.80 -13.34
C ALA A 56 -0.41 -4.03 -12.68
N TYR A 57 -0.84 -2.92 -13.28
CA TYR A 57 -1.99 -2.13 -12.83
C TYR A 57 -3.24 -3.02 -12.69
N ARG A 58 -3.58 -3.78 -13.74
CA ARG A 58 -4.78 -4.62 -13.72
C ARG A 58 -4.65 -5.79 -12.74
N ALA A 59 -3.50 -6.47 -12.71
CA ALA A 59 -3.29 -7.62 -11.83
C ALA A 59 -3.40 -7.22 -10.35
N ILE A 60 -2.74 -6.14 -9.94
CA ILE A 60 -2.75 -5.65 -8.56
C ILE A 60 -4.17 -5.21 -8.16
N ASN A 61 -4.86 -4.48 -9.03
CA ASN A 61 -6.22 -4.02 -8.73
C ASN A 61 -7.22 -5.16 -8.62
N LEU A 62 -7.12 -6.17 -9.49
CA LEU A 62 -7.98 -7.35 -9.44
C LEU A 62 -7.78 -8.10 -8.12
N VAL A 63 -6.54 -8.44 -7.76
CA VAL A 63 -6.24 -9.13 -6.50
C VAL A 63 -6.70 -8.32 -5.29
N SER A 64 -6.49 -7.00 -5.31
CA SER A 64 -6.83 -6.13 -4.18
C SER A 64 -8.33 -5.96 -4.00
N GLN A 65 -9.08 -5.79 -5.09
CA GLN A 65 -10.54 -5.68 -5.06
C GLN A 65 -11.19 -6.99 -4.65
N ASP A 66 -10.72 -8.11 -5.20
CA ASP A 66 -11.23 -9.44 -4.86
C ASP A 66 -10.96 -9.76 -3.39
N ALA A 67 -9.76 -9.49 -2.89
CA ALA A 67 -9.42 -9.68 -1.48
C ALA A 67 -10.27 -8.78 -0.55
N ALA A 68 -10.52 -7.53 -0.95
CA ALA A 68 -11.33 -6.59 -0.18
C ALA A 68 -12.83 -6.92 -0.21
N SER A 69 -13.29 -7.70 -1.20
CA SER A 69 -14.69 -8.13 -1.30
C SER A 69 -15.09 -9.18 -0.26
N VAL A 70 -14.11 -9.84 0.37
CA VAL A 70 -14.36 -10.92 1.34
C VAL A 70 -14.91 -10.34 2.65
N PRO A 71 -16.09 -10.79 3.12
CA PRO A 71 -16.68 -10.28 4.36
C PRO A 71 -15.83 -10.70 5.57
N LEU A 72 -15.50 -9.71 6.41
CA LEU A 72 -14.80 -9.95 7.67
C LEU A 72 -15.78 -10.51 8.72
N LYS A 73 -15.38 -11.60 9.38
CA LYS A 73 -16.12 -12.20 10.48
C LYS A 73 -15.36 -12.00 11.78
N LEU A 74 -16.06 -11.52 12.80
CA LEU A 74 -15.49 -11.35 14.14
C LEU A 74 -15.81 -12.58 14.99
N TYR A 75 -14.77 -13.13 15.60
CA TYR A 75 -14.88 -14.24 16.54
C TYR A 75 -14.37 -13.79 17.90
N GLU A 76 -15.19 -13.96 18.93
CA GLU A 76 -14.81 -13.75 20.32
C GLU A 76 -14.51 -15.12 20.96
N PHE A 77 -13.40 -15.19 21.71
CA PHE A 77 -12.98 -16.40 22.41
C PHE A 77 -13.25 -16.24 23.89
N ASP A 78 -14.30 -16.91 24.40
CA ASP A 78 -14.52 -17.03 25.84
C ASP A 78 -14.29 -18.47 26.29
N LYS A 79 -13.37 -18.66 27.24
CA LYS A 79 -13.09 -19.89 28.00
C LYS A 79 -13.02 -21.23 27.24
N ARG A 80 -12.88 -21.22 25.89
CA ARG A 80 -12.74 -22.32 24.88
C ARG A 80 -13.86 -22.40 23.83
N VAL A 81 -14.89 -21.56 23.89
CA VAL A 81 -15.96 -21.52 22.87
C VAL A 81 -15.69 -20.38 21.89
N LYS A 82 -15.70 -20.68 20.58
CA LYS A 82 -15.62 -19.70 19.50
C LYS A 82 -17.04 -19.23 19.16
N GLN A 83 -17.38 -17.98 19.47
CA GLN A 83 -18.68 -17.41 19.12
C GLN A 83 -18.53 -16.38 18.00
N GLU A 84 -19.34 -16.50 16.95
CA GLU A 84 -19.41 -15.49 15.89
C GLU A 84 -20.23 -14.31 16.40
N LYS A 85 -19.61 -13.12 16.42
CA LYS A 85 -20.26 -11.89 16.89
C LYS A 85 -20.54 -11.00 15.69
N ASN A 86 -21.81 -10.88 15.35
CA ASN A 86 -22.25 -10.09 14.20
C ASN A 86 -22.34 -8.59 14.49
N ASP A 87 -22.57 -8.22 15.76
CA ASP A 87 -22.76 -6.83 16.17
C ASP A 87 -21.63 -6.40 17.12
N HIS A 88 -20.68 -5.64 16.57
CA HIS A 88 -19.54 -5.10 17.32
C HIS A 88 -19.10 -3.76 16.73
N ALA A 89 -18.65 -2.85 17.59
CA ALA A 89 -18.19 -1.52 17.19
C ALA A 89 -17.06 -1.56 16.15
N VAL A 90 -16.14 -2.54 16.26
CA VAL A 90 -15.05 -2.73 15.29
C VAL A 90 -15.57 -3.13 13.91
N LEU A 91 -16.60 -3.98 13.83
CA LEU A 91 -17.15 -4.39 12.55
C LEU A 91 -17.87 -3.23 11.86
N SER A 92 -18.56 -2.40 12.66
CA SER A 92 -19.17 -1.15 12.19
C SER A 92 -18.11 -0.14 11.72
N LEU A 93 -17.02 0.02 12.46
CA LEU A 93 -15.89 0.87 12.09
C LEU A 93 -15.23 0.42 10.79
N LEU A 94 -14.96 -0.88 10.63
CA LEU A 94 -14.34 -1.41 9.43
C LEU A 94 -15.26 -1.31 8.21
N LYS A 95 -16.58 -1.32 8.39
CA LYS A 95 -17.55 -1.15 7.30
C LYS A 95 -17.56 0.28 6.75
N SER A 96 -17.42 1.28 7.62
CA SER A 96 -17.37 2.70 7.26
C SER A 96 -16.25 3.41 8.05
N PRO A 97 -15.00 3.32 7.57
CA PRO A 97 -13.84 3.85 8.29
C PRO A 97 -13.76 5.37 8.31
N ASN A 98 -14.29 6.05 7.29
CA ASN A 98 -14.38 7.50 7.17
C ASN A 98 -15.69 7.83 6.42
N PRO A 99 -16.39 8.93 6.74
CA PRO A 99 -17.51 9.44 5.94
C PRO A 99 -17.32 9.42 4.41
N LEU A 100 -16.09 9.56 3.91
CA LEU A 100 -15.79 9.62 2.48
C LEU A 100 -15.44 8.28 1.84
N LYS A 101 -15.13 7.24 2.62
CA LYS A 101 -14.63 5.96 2.11
C LYS A 101 -15.33 4.78 2.76
N SER A 102 -15.68 3.80 1.94
CA SER A 102 -16.18 2.50 2.40
C SER A 102 -15.05 1.61 2.93
N GLY A 103 -15.43 0.59 3.72
CA GLY A 103 -14.47 -0.42 4.21
C GLY A 103 -13.75 -1.17 3.10
N VAL A 104 -14.47 -1.50 2.02
CA VAL A 104 -13.90 -2.20 0.85
C VAL A 104 -12.87 -1.33 0.15
N GLU A 105 -13.15 -0.04 -0.04
CA GLU A 105 -12.20 0.90 -0.62
C GLU A 105 -10.94 1.02 0.24
N LEU A 106 -11.09 1.19 1.56
CA LEU A 106 -9.94 1.25 2.48
C LEU A 106 -9.08 -0.01 2.38
N LEU A 107 -9.68 -1.20 2.44
CA LEU A 107 -8.95 -2.47 2.36
C LEU A 107 -8.25 -2.63 1.01
N SER A 108 -8.92 -2.27 -0.09
CA SER A 108 -8.32 -2.32 -1.42
C SER A 108 -7.08 -1.44 -1.52
N GLU A 109 -7.11 -0.22 -0.97
CA GLU A 109 -5.95 0.68 -0.93
C GLU A 109 -4.81 0.08 -0.11
N VAL A 110 -5.10 -0.47 1.08
CA VAL A 110 -4.10 -1.12 1.94
C VAL A 110 -3.40 -2.26 1.19
N TYR A 111 -4.16 -3.10 0.47
CA TYR A 111 -3.58 -4.18 -0.32
C TYR A 111 -2.75 -3.69 -1.50
N ILE A 112 -3.18 -2.61 -2.17
CA ILE A 112 -2.41 -1.97 -3.24
C ILE A 112 -1.07 -1.45 -2.69
N TYR A 113 -1.09 -0.67 -1.61
CA TYR A 113 0.13 -0.13 -1.00
C TYR A 113 1.09 -1.24 -0.55
N ARG A 114 0.55 -2.29 0.07
CA ARG A 114 1.34 -3.45 0.48
C ARG A 114 1.97 -4.19 -0.71
N GLN A 115 1.27 -4.31 -1.83
CA GLN A 115 1.82 -4.95 -3.04
C GLN A 115 2.88 -4.10 -3.75
N ILE A 116 2.72 -2.77 -3.79
CA ILE A 116 3.64 -1.88 -4.52
C ILE A 116 4.88 -1.54 -3.68
N HIS A 117 4.69 -1.18 -2.41
CA HIS A 117 5.78 -0.70 -1.53
C HIS A 117 6.26 -1.75 -0.52
N GLY A 118 5.55 -2.86 -0.36
CA GLY A 118 5.82 -3.86 0.69
C GLY A 118 5.31 -3.47 2.07
N ASN A 119 4.91 -2.21 2.27
CA ASN A 119 4.43 -1.66 3.53
C ASN A 119 3.11 -0.93 3.30
N ALA A 120 2.24 -0.94 4.31
CA ALA A 120 1.00 -0.17 4.32
C ALA A 120 0.72 0.30 5.75
N TYR A 121 0.21 1.52 5.88
CA TYR A 121 -0.04 2.16 7.17
C TYR A 121 -1.46 2.71 7.22
N LEU A 122 -2.08 2.54 8.39
CA LEU A 122 -3.39 3.06 8.70
C LEU A 122 -3.27 4.08 9.83
N LEU A 123 -3.82 5.26 9.62
CA LEU A 123 -4.03 6.24 10.67
C LEU A 123 -5.34 5.92 11.37
N ALA A 124 -5.29 5.66 12.66
CA ALA A 124 -6.48 5.65 13.50
C ALA A 124 -6.51 6.94 14.33
N VAL A 125 -7.58 7.72 14.19
CA VAL A 125 -7.85 8.89 15.03
C VAL A 125 -9.03 8.54 15.93
N SER A 126 -8.82 8.64 17.25
CA SER A 126 -9.86 8.50 18.25
C SER A 126 -10.24 9.87 18.80
N ASP A 127 -11.51 10.23 18.73
CA ASP A 127 -12.05 11.34 19.51
C ASP A 127 -12.29 10.90 20.96
N SER A 128 -12.31 11.84 21.91
CA SER A 128 -12.62 11.57 23.32
C SER A 128 -14.03 10.98 23.50
N ASN A 129 -14.89 11.14 22.49
CA ASN A 129 -16.23 10.56 22.39
C ASN A 129 -16.26 9.15 21.75
N SER A 130 -15.13 8.41 21.79
CA SER A 130 -14.95 7.03 21.32
C SER A 130 -15.28 6.74 19.85
N LYS A 131 -15.46 7.79 19.03
CA LYS A 131 -15.53 7.66 17.58
C LYS A 131 -14.13 7.48 17.02
N LEU A 132 -13.92 6.33 16.39
CA LEU A 132 -12.70 6.02 15.65
C LEU A 132 -12.93 6.35 14.18
N VAL A 133 -11.94 7.00 13.56
CA VAL A 133 -11.87 7.21 12.11
C VAL A 133 -10.56 6.64 11.63
N CYS A 134 -10.59 5.87 10.55
CA CYS A 134 -9.41 5.26 9.97
C CYS A 134 -9.19 5.75 8.54
N THR A 135 -7.98 6.24 8.25
CA THR A 135 -7.58 6.63 6.89
C THR A 135 -6.21 6.07 6.57
N THR A 136 -6.01 5.64 5.34
CA THR A 136 -4.69 5.31 4.78
C THR A 136 -3.79 6.54 4.82
N TRP A 137 -2.59 6.39 5.37
CA TRP A 137 -1.59 7.45 5.33
C TRP A 137 -1.04 7.57 3.91
N HIS A 138 -1.30 8.71 3.28
CA HIS A 138 -0.71 9.09 2.01
C HIS A 138 0.29 10.20 2.28
N SER A 139 1.58 9.92 2.04
CA SER A 139 2.59 10.98 2.00
C SER A 139 2.30 11.86 0.79
N TYR A 140 1.67 13.01 0.98
CA TYR A 140 1.67 14.08 -0.01
C TYR A 140 3.10 14.64 -0.06
N SER A 141 3.90 14.16 -1.01
CA SER A 141 5.23 14.69 -1.32
C SER A 141 5.51 14.56 -2.80
#